data_AF-A0A9P7G467-F1
#
_entry.id   AF-A0A9P7G467-F1
#
_cell.length_a   1.000
_cell.length_b   1.000
_cell.length_c   1.000
_cell.angle_alpha   90.00
_cell.angle_beta   90.00
_cell.angle_gamma   90.00
#
_symmetry.space_group_name_H-M   'P 1'
#
loop_
_entity.id
_entity.type
_entity.pdbx_description
1 polymer ?
#
loop_
_entity_poly.entity_id
_entity_poly.type
_entity_poly.pdbx_seq_one_letter_code
_entity_poly.pdbx_strand_id
1 'polypeptide(L)' 'MLRLALVTAALFSSLANAHLAAWHKGMYCLDGPSGKVDLNNNNPVRPLFNLPFEQWWFHHVDNCDNFPPKAGDFLEL' A
#
# COMPACT_ATOMS: atom_id res chain seq x y z
N MET A 1 29.71 -0.73 -25.93
CA MET A 1 28.30 -0.28 -25.89
C MET A 1 27.39 -1.24 -25.12
N LEU A 2 27.36 -2.56 -25.42
CA LEU A 2 26.52 -3.54 -24.72
C LEU A 2 26.73 -3.63 -23.18
N ARG A 3 27.98 -3.62 -22.70
CA ARG A 3 28.28 -3.67 -21.26
C ARG A 3 27.78 -2.44 -20.50
N LEU A 4 27.86 -1.26 -21.12
CA LEU A 4 27.35 -0.02 -20.52
C LEU A 4 25.83 -0.06 -20.43
N ALA A 5 25.16 -0.55 -21.48
CA ALA A 5 23.71 -0.73 -21.50
C ALA A 5 23.21 -1.73 -20.45
N LEU A 6 23.96 -2.81 -20.19
CA LEU A 6 23.63 -3.79 -19.15
C LEU A 6 23.80 -3.20 -17.73
N VAL A 7 24.86 -2.43 -17.49
CA VAL A 7 25.08 -1.78 -16.18
C VAL A 7 24.01 -0.72 -15.92
N THR A 8 23.66 0.09 -16.91
CA THR A 8 22.57 1.07 -16.76
C THR A 8 21.23 0.39 -16.54
N ALA A 9 20.90 -0.65 -17.31
CA ALA A 9 19.66 -1.41 -17.11
C ALA A 9 19.56 -2.02 -15.70
N ALA A 10 20.64 -2.65 -15.21
CA ALA A 10 20.69 -3.21 -13.87
C ALA A 10 20.52 -2.13 -12.77
N LEU A 11 21.14 -0.95 -12.95
CA LEU A 11 20.96 0.18 -12.03
C LEU A 11 19.49 0.63 -11.98
N PHE A 12 18.84 0.81 -13.13
CA PHE A 12 17.44 1.24 -13.18
C PHE A 12 16.47 0.19 -12.63
N SER A 13 16.75 -1.11 -12.84
CA SER A 13 15.94 -2.18 -12.25
C SER A 13 15.99 -2.18 -10.72
N SER A 14 17.14 -1.81 -10.12
CA SER A 14 17.26 -1.70 -8.65
C SER A 14 16.47 -0.54 -8.05
N LEU A 15 16.08 0.44 -8.86
CA LEU A 15 15.25 1.57 -8.44
C LEU A 15 13.74 1.27 -8.51
N ALA A 16 13.34 0.20 -9.20
CA ALA A 16 11.94 -0.19 -9.34
C ALA A 16 11.40 -0.82 -8.05
N ASN A 17 11.00 0.01 -7.10
CA ASN A 17 10.26 -0.40 -5.90
C ASN A 17 8.76 -0.21 -6.15
N ALA A 18 8.12 -1.19 -6.80
CA ALA A 18 6.68 -1.15 -7.02
C ALA A 18 5.94 -1.40 -5.70
N HIS A 19 5.31 -0.35 -5.17
CA HIS A 19 4.43 -0.40 -4.02
C HIS A 19 3.00 -0.64 -4.52
N LEU A 20 2.39 -1.75 -4.11
CA LEU A 20 1.10 -2.21 -4.64
C LEU A 20 0.10 -2.43 -3.51
N ALA A 21 -1.18 -2.27 -3.82
CA ALA A 21 -2.29 -2.57 -2.94
C ALA A 21 -3.49 -3.08 -3.74
N ALA A 22 -4.35 -3.88 -3.10
CA ALA A 22 -5.63 -4.31 -3.66
C ALA A 22 -6.70 -3.24 -3.39
N TRP A 23 -6.79 -2.24 -4.26
CA TRP A 23 -7.73 -1.13 -4.11
C TRP A 23 -9.17 -1.58 -4.40
N HIS A 24 -10.07 -1.43 -3.42
CA HIS A 24 -11.50 -1.71 -3.56
C HIS A 24 -12.33 -0.91 -2.56
N LYS A 25 -13.62 -0.63 -2.84
CA LYS A 25 -14.48 0.12 -1.92
C LYS A 25 -14.67 -0.57 -0.55
N GLY A 26 -14.67 -1.90 -0.55
CA GLY A 26 -14.76 -2.74 0.64
C GLY A 26 -13.47 -2.88 1.44
N MET A 27 -12.43 -2.08 1.17
CA MET A 27 -11.18 -2.11 1.93
C MET A 27 -11.21 -1.19 3.15
N TYR A 28 -10.38 -1.48 4.13
CA TYR A 28 -10.07 -0.54 5.21
C TYR A 28 -9.21 0.60 4.69
N CYS A 29 -9.39 1.79 5.27
CA CYS A 29 -8.49 2.93 5.07
C CYS A 29 -8.43 3.41 3.61
N LEU A 30 -9.50 3.21 2.82
CA LEU A 30 -9.58 3.67 1.42
C LEU A 30 -9.28 5.18 1.31
N ASP A 31 -9.91 5.96 2.19
CA ASP A 31 -9.79 7.42 2.27
C ASP A 31 -8.60 7.87 3.15
N GLY A 32 -7.80 6.94 3.68
CA GLY A 32 -6.71 7.22 4.63
C GLY A 32 -7.17 7.35 6.10
N PRO A 33 -6.23 7.46 7.05
CA PRO A 33 -6.51 7.37 8.49
C PRO A 33 -6.89 8.72 9.14
N SER A 34 -7.43 9.66 8.36
CA SER A 34 -7.76 11.02 8.82
C SER A 34 -9.25 11.27 9.00
N GLY A 35 -10.11 10.35 8.54
CA GLY A 35 -11.56 10.53 8.48
C GLY A 35 -12.03 11.50 7.38
N LYS A 36 -11.12 11.95 6.51
CA LYS A 36 -11.41 12.76 5.31
C LYS A 36 -10.86 12.05 4.09
N VAL A 37 -11.48 12.27 2.94
CA VAL A 37 -11.01 11.73 1.65
C VAL A 37 -9.61 12.26 1.33
N ASP A 38 -8.62 11.36 1.32
CA ASP A 38 -7.27 11.62 0.84
C ASP A 38 -7.05 10.96 -0.53
N LEU A 39 -7.01 11.79 -1.58
CA LEU A 39 -6.76 11.33 -2.96
C LEU A 39 -5.31 10.88 -3.21
N ASN A 40 -4.40 11.17 -2.29
CA ASN A 40 -2.99 10.77 -2.35
C ASN A 40 -2.64 9.75 -1.25
N ASN A 41 -3.64 9.06 -0.71
CA ASN A 41 -3.48 8.04 0.32
C ASN A 41 -2.44 7.00 -0.11
N ASN A 42 -1.32 6.93 0.61
CA ASN A 42 -0.25 5.98 0.37
C ASN A 42 -0.14 4.91 1.47
N ASN A 43 -1.02 4.94 2.47
CA ASN A 43 -0.96 4.01 3.60
C ASN A 43 -1.13 2.54 3.15
N PRO A 44 -2.12 2.19 2.28
CA PRO A 44 -2.32 0.80 1.86
C PRO A 44 -1.18 0.22 1.01
N VAL A 45 -0.38 1.07 0.37
CA VAL A 45 0.73 0.61 -0.49
C VAL A 45 2.05 0.48 0.28
N ARG A 46 2.12 0.96 1.52
CA ARG A 46 3.36 0.96 2.31
C ARG A 46 3.71 -0.47 2.75
N PRO A 47 4.91 -1.00 2.43
CA PRO A 47 5.29 -2.35 2.81
C PRO A 47 5.40 -2.47 4.32
N LEU A 48 4.90 -3.60 4.83
CA LEU A 48 4.96 -3.95 6.24
C LEU A 48 6.02 -5.05 6.40
N PHE A 49 7.12 -4.73 7.07
CA PHE A 49 8.25 -5.64 7.22
C PHE A 49 8.85 -5.54 8.63
N ASN A 50 9.17 -6.70 9.21
CA ASN A 50 9.77 -6.80 10.55
C ASN A 50 8.99 -6.04 11.66
N LEU A 51 7.66 -6.07 11.56
CA LEU A 51 6.74 -5.52 12.56
C LEU A 51 6.16 -6.66 13.41
N PRO A 52 5.84 -6.42 14.70
CA PRO A 52 5.08 -7.38 15.48
C PRO A 52 3.64 -7.48 14.96
N PHE A 53 2.94 -8.55 15.33
CA PHE A 53 1.63 -8.90 14.78
C PHE A 53 0.63 -7.75 14.86
N GLU A 54 0.53 -7.14 16.03
CA GLU A 54 -0.39 -6.04 16.32
C GLU A 54 -0.13 -4.78 15.50
N GLN A 55 1.04 -4.65 14.86
CA GLN A 55 1.38 -3.50 14.03
C GLN A 55 1.11 -3.74 12.55
N TRP A 56 1.40 -4.94 12.03
CA TRP A 56 1.14 -5.22 10.62
C TRP A 56 -0.30 -5.66 10.35
N TRP A 57 -0.96 -6.29 11.33
CA TRP A 57 -2.34 -6.72 11.19
C TRP A 57 -3.23 -5.54 10.80
N PHE A 58 -3.93 -5.67 9.68
CA PHE A 58 -4.80 -4.62 9.11
C PHE A 58 -4.13 -3.23 8.96
N HIS A 59 -2.80 -3.17 8.76
CA HIS A 59 -2.07 -1.90 8.72
C HIS A 59 -2.30 -1.04 9.99
N HIS A 60 -2.36 -1.64 11.18
CA HIS A 60 -2.52 -0.89 12.43
C HIS A 60 -1.42 0.15 12.65
N VAL A 61 -0.20 -0.07 12.15
CA VAL A 61 0.89 0.93 12.15
C VAL A 61 0.54 2.23 11.41
N ASP A 62 -0.49 2.20 10.55
CA ASP A 62 -1.11 3.33 9.87
C ASP A 62 -2.42 3.80 10.50
N ASN A 63 -2.87 3.16 11.59
CA ASN A 63 -4.20 3.25 12.18
C ASN A 63 -5.34 2.82 11.23
N CYS A 64 -5.03 2.10 10.15
CA CYS A 64 -5.99 1.79 9.09
C CYS A 64 -7.13 0.86 9.55
N ASP A 65 -6.89 0.03 10.57
CA ASP A 65 -7.87 -0.83 11.22
C ASP A 65 -9.02 -0.06 11.89
N ASN A 66 -8.83 1.23 12.21
CA ASN A 66 -9.88 2.10 12.75
C ASN A 66 -10.80 2.70 11.68
N PHE A 67 -10.52 2.47 10.39
CA PHE A 67 -11.25 3.07 9.26
C PHE A 67 -11.85 1.97 8.38
N PRO A 68 -12.96 1.33 8.83
CA PRO A 68 -13.62 0.29 8.04
C PRO A 68 -14.23 0.86 6.75
N PRO A 69 -14.52 0.00 5.76
CA PRO A 69 -15.30 0.39 4.59
C PRO A 69 -16.69 0.92 4.98
N LYS A 70 -17.31 1.69 4.09
CA LYS A 70 -18.66 2.21 4.32
C LYS A 70 -19.65 1.05 4.36
N ALA A 71 -20.70 1.18 5.17
CA ALA A 71 -21.75 0.18 5.24
C ALA A 71 -22.35 -0.07 3.84
N GLY A 72 -22.37 -1.34 3.41
CA GLY A 72 -22.84 -1.73 2.09
C GLY A 72 -21.75 -1.88 1.02
N ASP A 73 -20.52 -1.43 1.27
CA ASP A 73 -19.41 -1.63 0.35
C ASP A 73 -18.73 -2.98 0.63
N PHE A 74 -18.91 -3.96 -0.27
CA PHE A 74 -18.33 -5.30 -0.17
C PHE A 74 -17.58 -5.67 -1.44
N LEU A 75 -16.45 -6.36 -1.29
CA LEU A 75 -15.82 -7.08 -2.40
C LEU A 75 -16.56 -8.41 -2.61
N GLU A 76 -17.24 -8.55 -3.74
CA GLU A 76 -17.83 -9.81 -4.17
C GLU A 76 -16.79 -10.65 -4.93
N LEU A 77 -16.80 -11.96 -4.71
CA LEU A 77 -15.82 -12.92 -5.26
C LEU A 77 -16.47 -13.81 -6.32
#